data_AF-A0A523AEX0-F1
#
_entry.id   AF-A0A523AEX0-F1
#
_cell.length_a   1.000
_cell.length_b   1.000
_cell.length_c   1.000
_cell.angle_alpha   90.00
_cell.angle_beta   90.00
_cell.angle_gamma   90.00
#
_symmetry.space_group_name_H-M   'P 1'
#
loop_
_entity.id
_entity.type
_entity.pdbx_description
1 polymer ?
#
loop_
_entity_poly.entity_id
_entity_poly.type
_entity_poly.pdbx_seq_one_letter_code
_entity_poly.pdbx_strand_id
1 'polypeptide(L)' 'MLRAELHVHSNFSDGKDNVGDLIKAAIEKKIDVLSITDHDTIDGSLSAIEIVSAEKLPIIIIPGIEISTK' A
#
# COMPACT_ATOMS: atom_id res chain seq x y z
N MET A 1 -7.67 14.20 -12.72
CA MET A 1 -6.44 14.53 -11.98
C MET A 1 -6.04 13.28 -11.24
N LEU A 2 -4.80 12.81 -11.39
CA LEU A 2 -4.30 11.63 -10.69
C LEU A 2 -4.19 11.93 -9.19
N ARG A 3 -4.62 11.01 -8.32
CA ARG A 3 -4.52 11.10 -6.86
C ARG A 3 -3.68 9.95 -6.34
N ALA A 4 -2.63 10.27 -5.59
CA ALA A 4 -1.71 9.28 -5.04
C ALA A 4 -1.64 9.41 -3.52
N GLU A 5 -1.59 8.28 -2.85
CA GLU A 5 -1.20 8.17 -1.44
C GLU A 5 0.10 7.36 -1.40
N LEU A 6 1.18 7.98 -0.95
CA LEU A 6 2.54 7.47 -1.13
C LEU A 6 3.23 7.09 0.18
N HIS A 7 2.58 7.27 1.33
CA HIS A 7 3.13 6.94 2.64
C HIS A 7 2.04 6.39 3.55
N VAL A 8 1.89 5.07 3.60
CA VAL A 8 0.90 4.37 4.43
C VAL A 8 1.53 3.13 5.03
N HIS A 9 1.25 2.88 6.31
CA HIS A 9 1.72 1.70 6.99
C HIS A 9 0.59 0.68 7.09
N SER A 10 0.96 -0.59 6.93
CA SER A 10 0.09 -1.73 7.11
C SER A 10 0.39 -2.44 8.41
N ASN A 11 -0.36 -3.51 8.69
CA ASN A 11 -0.09 -4.41 9.81
C ASN A 11 1.24 -5.19 9.71
N PHE A 12 2.03 -5.00 8.65
CA PHE A 12 3.41 -5.49 8.58
C PHE A 12 4.41 -4.62 9.35
N SER A 13 4.00 -3.43 9.81
CA SER A 13 4.77 -2.60 10.73
C SER A 13 3.91 -2.09 11.90
N ASP A 14 3.61 -0.79 11.94
CA ASP A 14 2.82 -0.13 13.01
C ASP A 14 1.43 0.31 12.55
N GLY A 15 1.07 0.03 11.29
CA GLY A 15 -0.28 0.23 10.76
C GLY A 15 -1.29 -0.73 11.38
N LYS A 16 -2.57 -0.32 11.43
CA LYS A 16 -3.64 -1.13 12.04
C LYS A 16 -4.37 -2.00 11.04
N ASP A 17 -4.52 -1.51 9.82
CA ASP A 17 -5.28 -2.18 8.77
C ASP A 17 -4.39 -3.19 8.04
N ASN A 18 -4.98 -4.32 7.62
CA ASN A 18 -4.29 -5.23 6.73
C ASN A 18 -4.21 -4.64 5.32
N VAL A 19 -3.29 -5.17 4.51
CA VAL A 19 -3.03 -4.71 3.15
C VAL A 19 -4.29 -4.68 2.26
N GLY A 20 -5.14 -5.69 2.34
CA GLY A 20 -6.37 -5.76 1.55
C GLY A 20 -7.37 -4.66 1.90
N ASP A 21 -7.50 -4.33 3.19
CA ASP A 21 -8.39 -3.27 3.66
C ASP A 21 -7.85 -1.88 3.26
N LEU A 22 -6.53 -1.68 3.29
CA LEU A 22 -5.90 -0.46 2.77
C LEU A 22 -6.18 -0.26 1.28
N ILE A 23 -6.06 -1.31 0.47
CA ILE A 23 -6.36 -1.27 -0.97
C ILE A 23 -7.82 -0.91 -1.21
N LYS A 24 -8.76 -1.59 -0.51
CA LYS A 24 -10.20 -1.31 -0.63
C LYS A 24 -10.51 0.14 -0.27
N ALA A 25 -9.98 0.61 0.86
CA ALA A 25 -10.18 1.99 1.31
C ALA A 25 -9.61 3.01 0.31
N ALA A 26 -8.46 2.73 -0.29
CA ALA A 26 -7.86 3.59 -1.31
C ALA A 26 -8.77 3.70 -2.56
N ILE A 27 -9.29 2.57 -3.04
CA ILE A 27 -10.23 2.53 -4.18
C ILE A 27 -11.51 3.30 -3.85
N GLU A 28 -12.12 3.07 -2.69
CA GLU A 28 -13.33 3.78 -2.24
C GLU A 28 -13.11 5.30 -2.16
N LYS A 29 -11.92 5.73 -1.73
CA LYS A 29 -11.52 7.14 -1.67
C LYS A 29 -11.10 7.73 -3.02
N LYS A 30 -11.15 6.94 -4.09
CA LYS A 30 -10.72 7.32 -5.46
C LYS A 30 -9.25 7.75 -5.50
N ILE A 31 -8.39 6.99 -4.79
CA ILE A 31 -6.95 7.06 -4.93
C ILE A 31 -6.56 6.15 -6.10
N ASP A 32 -5.81 6.70 -7.06
CA ASP A 32 -5.36 6.00 -8.27
C ASP A 32 -4.05 5.22 -8.04
N VAL A 33 -3.22 5.70 -7.11
CA VAL A 33 -1.89 5.12 -6.79
C VAL A 33 -1.71 5.00 -5.29
N LEU A 34 -1.34 3.80 -4.81
CA LEU A 34 -1.04 3.52 -3.41
C LEU A 34 0.39 3.00 -3.26
N SER A 35 1.12 3.49 -2.26
CA SER A 35 2.39 2.93 -1.79
C SER A 35 2.28 2.57 -0.31
N ILE A 36 2.59 1.31 0.02
CA ILE A 36 2.71 0.84 1.40
C ILE A 36 4.18 0.92 1.78
N THR A 37 4.51 1.71 2.80
CA THR A 37 5.88 2.06 3.21
C THR A 37 6.13 1.60 4.63
N ASP A 38 5.97 0.29 4.88
CA ASP A 38 6.21 -0.27 6.22
C ASP A 38 7.65 -0.05 6.69
N HIS A 39 7.83 0.06 8.01
CA HIS A 39 9.14 0.27 8.65
C HIS A 39 10.09 -0.91 8.38
N ASP A 40 11.20 -0.63 7.70
CA ASP A 40 12.31 -1.55 7.45
C ASP A 40 11.91 -2.90 6.79
N THR A 41 10.73 -2.96 6.14
CA THR A 41 10.26 -4.13 5.36
C THR A 41 9.48 -3.71 4.12
N ILE A 42 9.50 -4.55 3.08
CA ILE A 42 8.69 -4.41 1.85
C ILE A 42 7.53 -5.41 1.78
N ASP A 43 7.33 -6.25 2.79
CA ASP A 43 6.39 -7.37 2.73
C ASP A 43 4.94 -6.91 2.47
N GLY A 44 4.50 -5.82 3.13
CA GLY A 44 3.19 -5.23 2.89
C GLY A 44 3.03 -4.69 1.46
N SER A 45 4.08 -4.08 0.91
CA SER A 45 4.14 -3.61 -0.47
C SER A 45 4.05 -4.75 -1.49
N LEU A 46 4.79 -5.84 -1.28
CA LEU A 46 4.75 -7.01 -2.16
C LEU A 46 3.39 -7.71 -2.09
N SER A 47 2.83 -7.86 -0.89
CA SER A 47 1.48 -8.39 -0.70
C SER A 47 0.43 -7.56 -1.46
N ALA A 48 0.57 -6.23 -1.47
CA ALA A 48 -0.35 -5.37 -2.21
C ALA A 48 -0.30 -5.60 -3.72
N ILE A 49 0.90 -5.78 -4.28
CA ILE A 49 1.10 -6.09 -5.70
C ILE A 49 0.43 -7.42 -6.04
N GLU A 50 0.62 -8.45 -5.21
CA GLU A 50 0.02 -9.77 -5.41
C GLU A 50 -1.51 -9.70 -5.41
N ILE A 51 -2.11 -9.03 -4.42
CA ILE A 51 -3.57 -8.87 -4.31
C ILE A 51 -4.13 -8.14 -5.52
N VAL A 52 -3.56 -6.97 -5.86
CA VAL A 52 -4.04 -6.16 -7.00
C VAL A 52 -3.93 -6.91 -8.31
N SER A 53 -2.84 -7.67 -8.53
CA SER A 53 -2.65 -8.47 -9.73
C SER A 53 -3.62 -9.66 -9.80
N ALA A 54 -3.79 -10.39 -8.70
CA ALA A 54 -4.67 -11.57 -8.65
C ALA A 54 -6.14 -11.20 -8.84
N GLU A 55 -6.58 -10.10 -8.23
CA GLU A 55 -7.97 -9.64 -8.26
C GLU A 55 -8.27 -8.65 -9.40
N LYS A 56 -7.24 -8.23 -10.15
CA LYS A 56 -7.35 -7.24 -11.25
C LYS A 56 -7.97 -5.92 -10.78
N LEU A 57 -7.53 -5.43 -9.63
CA LEU A 57 -8.07 -4.22 -9.01
C LEU A 57 -7.65 -2.95 -9.78
N PRO A 58 -8.51 -1.91 -9.85
CA PRO A 58 -8.26 -0.71 -10.63
C PRO A 58 -7.41 0.32 -9.87
N ILE A 59 -6.31 -0.10 -9.27
CA ILE A 59 -5.37 0.78 -8.55
C ILE A 59 -3.93 0.39 -8.89
N ILE A 60 -3.04 1.38 -8.98
CA ILE A 60 -1.63 1.14 -9.22
C ILE A 60 -0.92 1.05 -7.87
N ILE A 61 -0.13 -0.01 -7.68
CA ILE A 61 0.76 -0.13 -6.52
C ILE A 61 2.17 0.29 -6.92
N ILE A 62 2.77 1.19 -6.15
CA ILE A 62 4.20 1.48 -6.19
C ILE A 62 4.81 0.86 -4.94
N PRO A 63 5.76 -0.09 -5.05
CA PRO A 63 6.41 -0.65 -3.88
C PRO A 63 7.25 0.41 -3.17
N GLY A 64 7.17 0.44 -1.84
CA GLY A 64 7.89 1.37 -0.97
C GLY A 64 8.32 0.72 0.34
N ILE A 65 9.17 1.44 1.08
CA ILE A 65 9.71 1.08 2.39
C ILE A 65 10.06 2.38 3.13
N GLU A 66 9.76 2.45 4.43
CA GLU A 66 10.29 3.50 5.31
C GLU A 66 11.57 2.98 5.98
N ILE A 67 12.71 3.59 5.69
CA ILE A 67 14.02 3.15 6.20
C ILE A 67 14.39 3.94 7.45
N SER A 68 14.66 3.22 8.55
CA SER A 68 15.19 3.81 9.78
C SER A 68 16.61 4.36 9.56
N THR A 69 16.87 5.61 9.98
CA THR A 69 18.19 6.26 9.85
C THR A 69 18.53 7.14 11.06
N LYS A 70 19.79 7.58 11.19
CA LYS A 70 20.31 8.42 12.29
C LYS A 70 21.16 9.58 11.79
#